data_AF-A0A0J1B986-F1
#
_entry.id   AF-A0A0J1B986-F1
#
_cell.length_a   1.000
_cell.length_b   1.000
_cell.length_c   1.000
_cell.angle_alpha   90.00
_cell.angle_beta   90.00
_cell.angle_gamma   90.00
#
_symmetry.space_group_name_H-M   'P 1'
#
loop_
_entity.id
_entity.type
_entity.pdbx_description
1 polymer ?
#
loop_
_entity_poly.entity_id
_entity_poly.type
_entity_poly.pdbx_seq_one_letter_code
_entity_poly.pdbx_strand_id
1 'polypeptide(L)'
;MNDRGQMLCQILRAAHCRSTHHHFALDATELVQTDSGKRLVSQLRRHHTRYFSGAKDPDVRFRDFQNHVVHVDDGYWGGAPRVAHQWYDRLQRYLHQSRFDDAAHAAGVLSHYVTDPIQPLHTAQTPMEKVLHRPIEWCITQNYADLFAQWQQDPTRIVFQLSDQPGWLGEAILQSARLAHSHYQTLLDNFDLAASESDSKRGLNEVSRRIISQLIGLSVTGLARIIERAAFDAEQRSGRPIPTAGLTLPTVLSTIRVPDRLWLRRITHQTERAKVQMLIDEFRRTGDVEQHLPSEVRVLQRVRVIYHREKEYRQAKAKLAAARESLLAAEETERQSQTAEANLLPFVSTEANVRLQVTDPLVDAPSIGKKTAARFAGIGIHSVGDFLKADETMMTRRLDTRWITLATLHAWRCQTMLMCQLPSMLAREVQLLVGAGYMTTDALAKTDATTLHAAVEAYAATYSGRRYLRGAEPPTIDRLEVMIGDAAHAMVKLKRDNAMHRDESGSTDSSKADQRTNPTTNQARQSPQRRAA
;
A
#
# COMPACT_ATOMS: atom_id res chain seq x y z
N MET A 1 -12.59 42.86 -19.46
CA MET A 1 -13.16 42.96 -18.10
C MET A 1 -13.39 44.43 -17.79
N ASN A 2 -14.57 44.82 -17.29
CA ASN A 2 -14.86 46.23 -16.98
C ASN A 2 -14.02 46.73 -15.80
N ASP A 3 -13.57 47.99 -15.88
CA ASP A 3 -12.78 48.73 -14.88
C ASP A 3 -13.29 48.57 -13.43
N ARG A 4 -14.63 48.50 -13.26
CA ARG A 4 -15.29 48.26 -11.96
C ARG A 4 -14.96 46.91 -11.30
N GLY A 5 -14.71 45.86 -12.09
CA GLY A 5 -14.37 44.53 -11.58
C GLY A 5 -12.97 44.48 -10.98
N GLN A 6 -12.00 45.12 -11.64
CA GLN A 6 -10.63 45.24 -11.14
C GLN A 6 -10.58 46.09 -9.86
N MET A 7 -11.31 47.21 -9.82
CA MET A 7 -11.41 48.07 -8.64
C MET A 7 -11.94 47.30 -7.42
N LEU A 8 -12.97 46.46 -7.61
CA LEU A 8 -13.52 45.63 -6.55
C LEU A 8 -12.50 44.63 -5.99
N CYS A 9 -11.74 43.95 -6.86
CA CYS A 9 -10.71 43.01 -6.44
C CYS A 9 -9.57 43.71 -5.70
N GLN A 10 -9.14 44.90 -6.14
CA GLN A 10 -8.13 45.69 -5.43
C GLN A 10 -8.61 46.08 -4.03
N ILE A 11 -9.87 46.49 -3.90
CA ILE A 11 -10.49 46.81 -2.61
C ILE A 11 -10.53 45.57 -1.73
N LEU A 12 -11.06 44.44 -2.21
CA LEU A 12 -11.12 43.18 -1.46
C LEU A 12 -9.72 42.73 -1.01
N ARG A 13 -8.72 42.86 -1.89
CA ARG A 13 -7.32 42.52 -1.60
C ARG A 13 -6.78 43.36 -0.44
N ALA A 14 -6.87 44.69 -0.55
CA ALA A 14 -6.41 45.58 0.51
C ALA A 14 -7.18 45.36 1.83
N ALA A 15 -8.48 45.12 1.72
CA ALA A 15 -9.40 45.01 2.82
C ALA A 15 -9.27 43.70 3.62
N HIS A 16 -9.06 42.56 2.94
CA HIS A 16 -9.21 41.23 3.55
C HIS A 16 -8.00 40.30 3.38
N CYS A 17 -7.17 40.46 2.34
CA CYS A 17 -6.04 39.55 2.15
C CYS A 17 -4.93 39.83 3.15
N ARG A 18 -4.60 38.82 3.97
CA ARG A 18 -3.54 38.87 5.01
C ARG A 18 -2.59 37.68 4.95
N SER A 19 -2.79 36.78 3.99
CA SER A 19 -1.99 35.57 3.79
C SER A 19 -1.98 35.18 2.32
N THR A 20 -1.03 34.33 1.95
CA THR A 20 -0.93 33.76 0.61
C THR A 20 -2.23 33.08 0.17
N HIS A 21 -2.89 32.26 1.02
CA HIS A 21 -4.18 31.64 0.66
C HIS A 21 -5.30 32.63 0.33
N HIS A 22 -5.39 33.76 1.03
CA HIS A 22 -6.37 34.78 0.67
C HIS A 22 -6.09 35.37 -0.71
N HIS A 23 -4.80 35.58 -1.01
CA HIS A 23 -4.40 36.10 -2.30
C HIS A 23 -4.68 35.09 -3.41
N PHE A 24 -4.32 33.82 -3.22
CA PHE A 24 -4.64 32.74 -4.16
C PHE A 24 -6.15 32.66 -4.42
N ALA A 25 -6.94 32.61 -3.35
CA ALA A 25 -8.39 32.52 -3.41
C ALA A 25 -9.01 33.66 -4.22
N LEU A 26 -8.54 34.90 -4.03
CA LEU A 26 -9.04 36.07 -4.74
C LEU A 26 -8.55 36.13 -6.19
N ASP A 27 -7.26 35.93 -6.42
CA ASP A 27 -6.64 36.15 -7.73
C ASP A 27 -7.03 35.06 -8.73
N ALA A 28 -7.30 33.83 -8.27
CA ALA A 28 -7.89 32.79 -9.09
C ALA A 28 -9.25 33.22 -9.70
N THR A 29 -10.04 34.04 -8.99
CA THR A 29 -11.35 34.48 -9.51
C THR A 29 -11.24 35.41 -10.73
N GLU A 30 -10.10 36.08 -10.91
CA GLU A 30 -9.85 36.93 -12.09
C GLU A 30 -9.41 36.10 -13.31
N LEU A 31 -8.94 34.86 -13.08
CA LEU A 31 -8.49 33.95 -14.13
C LEU A 31 -9.58 32.98 -14.60
N VAL A 32 -10.80 33.10 -14.08
CA VAL A 32 -11.96 32.30 -14.49
C VAL A 32 -12.53 32.86 -15.81
N GLN A 33 -12.69 31.97 -16.78
CA GLN A 33 -13.04 32.26 -18.16
C GLN A 33 -14.43 31.72 -18.53
N THR A 34 -14.83 30.55 -18.00
CA THR A 34 -16.13 29.96 -18.34
C THR A 34 -17.31 30.74 -17.74
N ASP A 35 -18.46 30.70 -18.41
CA ASP A 35 -19.64 31.43 -17.95
C ASP A 35 -20.22 30.85 -16.66
N SER A 36 -20.23 29.52 -16.51
CA SER A 36 -20.59 28.85 -15.25
C SER A 36 -19.64 29.26 -14.12
N GLY A 37 -18.34 29.25 -14.39
CA GLY A 37 -17.31 29.70 -13.44
C GLY A 37 -17.53 31.15 -13.02
N LYS A 38 -17.79 32.07 -13.96
CA LYS A 38 -18.07 33.49 -13.66
C LYS A 38 -19.30 33.65 -12.77
N ARG A 39 -20.35 32.83 -12.97
CA ARG A 39 -21.54 32.82 -12.09
C ARG A 39 -21.19 32.36 -10.68
N LEU A 40 -20.41 31.29 -10.53
CA LEU A 40 -19.91 30.86 -9.22
C LEU A 40 -19.04 31.93 -8.56
N VAL A 41 -18.10 32.53 -9.29
CA VAL A 41 -17.26 33.64 -8.81
C VAL A 41 -18.11 34.81 -8.30
N SER A 42 -19.22 35.13 -8.96
CA SER A 42 -20.12 36.19 -8.50
C SER A 42 -20.70 35.89 -7.10
N GLN A 43 -21.02 34.62 -6.82
CA GLN A 43 -21.45 34.17 -5.49
C GLN A 43 -20.30 34.22 -4.49
N LEU A 44 -19.10 33.72 -4.86
CA LEU A 44 -17.92 33.74 -3.98
C LEU A 44 -17.55 35.17 -3.56
N ARG A 45 -17.61 36.13 -4.50
CA ARG A 45 -17.35 37.56 -4.21
C ARG A 45 -18.43 38.14 -3.30
N ARG A 46 -19.71 37.88 -3.59
CA ARG A 46 -20.81 38.32 -2.72
C ARG A 46 -20.61 37.83 -1.27
N HIS A 47 -20.18 36.60 -1.11
CA HIS A 47 -19.92 35.95 0.18
C HIS A 47 -18.42 35.96 0.57
N HIS A 48 -17.66 36.98 0.15
CA HIS A 48 -16.20 37.04 0.32
C HIS A 48 -15.72 36.83 1.76
N THR A 49 -16.46 37.31 2.76
CA THR A 49 -16.07 37.11 4.17
C THR A 49 -16.00 35.62 4.52
N ARG A 50 -16.98 34.84 4.04
CA ARG A 50 -17.05 33.40 4.27
C ARG A 50 -16.03 32.65 3.41
N TYR A 51 -15.87 33.06 2.16
CA TYR A 51 -14.83 32.52 1.28
C TYR A 51 -13.42 32.69 1.86
N PHE A 52 -13.08 33.90 2.31
CA PHE A 52 -11.78 34.18 2.92
C PHE A 52 -11.59 33.51 4.28
N SER A 53 -12.64 33.43 5.12
CA SER A 53 -12.55 32.64 6.35
C SER A 53 -12.28 31.16 6.05
N GLY A 54 -12.91 30.59 5.00
CA GLY A 54 -12.66 29.22 4.58
C GLY A 54 -11.21 28.98 4.16
N ALA A 55 -10.61 29.91 3.42
CA ALA A 55 -9.21 29.82 2.98
C ALA A 55 -8.17 29.89 4.12
N LYS A 56 -8.61 30.16 5.35
CA LYS A 56 -7.79 30.30 6.55
C LYS A 56 -8.12 29.31 7.66
N ASP A 57 -9.37 28.85 7.72
CA ASP A 57 -9.89 27.97 8.77
C ASP A 57 -9.03 26.71 8.98
N PRO A 58 -8.44 26.07 7.96
CA PRO A 58 -7.52 24.94 8.17
C PRO A 58 -6.34 25.28 9.09
N ASP A 59 -5.69 26.44 8.92
CA ASP A 59 -4.58 26.89 9.78
C ASP A 59 -5.04 27.29 11.19
N VAL A 60 -6.14 28.03 11.28
CA VAL A 60 -6.46 28.77 12.51
C VAL A 60 -7.46 28.04 13.39
N ARG A 61 -8.37 27.27 12.80
CA ARG A 61 -9.53 26.65 13.46
C ARG A 61 -9.48 25.12 13.43
N PHE A 62 -9.25 24.49 12.28
CA PHE A 62 -9.21 23.03 12.18
C PHE A 62 -7.89 22.50 12.74
N ARG A 63 -6.78 23.16 12.40
CA ARG A 63 -5.41 22.83 12.84
C ARG A 63 -5.06 21.36 12.56
N ASP A 64 -5.56 20.86 11.43
CA ASP A 64 -5.41 19.49 10.98
C ASP A 64 -4.21 19.33 10.06
N PHE A 65 -3.05 19.83 10.50
CA PHE A 65 -1.83 20.05 9.72
C PHE A 65 -1.37 18.86 8.84
N GLN A 66 -1.60 17.61 9.26
CA GLN A 66 -1.31 16.43 8.43
C GLN A 66 -2.06 16.46 7.09
N ASN A 67 -3.23 17.08 7.05
CA ASN A 67 -4.05 17.20 5.86
C ASN A 67 -3.59 18.33 4.92
N HIS A 68 -2.58 19.12 5.29
CA HIS A 68 -2.03 20.20 4.45
C HIS A 68 -0.91 19.66 3.55
N VAL A 69 -0.26 18.57 3.99
CA VAL A 69 0.94 18.05 3.34
C VAL A 69 0.67 16.91 2.35
N VAL A 70 1.63 16.73 1.43
CA VAL A 70 1.79 15.57 0.55
C VAL A 70 3.27 15.24 0.43
N HIS A 71 3.78 14.39 1.33
CA HIS A 71 5.18 13.98 1.35
C HIS A 71 5.48 12.99 0.22
N VAL A 72 6.13 13.48 -0.84
CA VAL A 72 6.32 12.73 -2.09
C VAL A 72 7.21 11.50 -1.87
N ASP A 73 8.35 11.66 -1.20
CA ASP A 73 9.29 10.57 -0.91
C ASP A 73 8.75 9.54 0.09
N ASP A 74 7.80 9.95 0.95
CA ASP A 74 7.18 9.07 1.95
C ASP A 74 6.00 8.27 1.35
N GLY A 75 5.89 8.18 0.02
CA GLY A 75 4.81 7.49 -0.67
C GLY A 75 3.51 8.30 -0.69
N TYR A 76 3.62 9.62 -0.88
CA TYR A 76 2.52 10.59 -0.82
C TYR A 76 1.82 10.63 0.55
N TRP A 77 2.60 10.50 1.62
CA TRP A 77 2.06 10.57 2.97
C TRP A 77 1.49 11.97 3.26
N GLY A 78 0.27 12.01 3.81
CA GLY A 78 -0.45 13.25 4.04
C GLY A 78 -1.95 13.07 3.80
N GLY A 79 -2.71 14.15 3.86
CA GLY A 79 -4.18 14.09 3.73
C GLY A 79 -4.81 15.02 2.71
N ALA A 80 -4.02 15.89 2.06
CA ALA A 80 -4.55 16.97 1.24
C ALA A 80 -5.48 16.50 0.10
N PRO A 81 -5.14 15.49 -0.73
CA PRO A 81 -6.04 15.02 -1.79
C PRO A 81 -7.39 14.53 -1.26
N ARG A 82 -7.36 13.75 -0.17
CA ARG A 82 -8.58 13.19 0.45
C ARG A 82 -9.46 14.31 1.01
N VAL A 83 -8.88 15.26 1.73
CA VAL A 83 -9.64 16.34 2.37
C VAL A 83 -10.14 17.35 1.34
N ALA A 84 -9.36 17.64 0.29
CA ALA A 84 -9.82 18.42 -0.85
C ALA A 84 -11.06 17.79 -1.51
N HIS A 85 -11.06 16.47 -1.76
CA HIS A 85 -12.26 15.78 -2.26
C HIS A 85 -13.47 15.93 -1.33
N GLN A 86 -13.29 15.77 -0.02
CA GLN A 86 -14.38 15.94 0.96
C GLN A 86 -14.98 17.36 0.92
N TRP A 87 -14.14 18.39 0.75
CA TRP A 87 -14.60 19.77 0.66
C TRP A 87 -15.17 20.12 -0.70
N TYR A 88 -14.68 19.50 -1.78
CA TYR A 88 -15.29 19.56 -3.09
C TYR A 88 -16.72 18.99 -3.06
N ASP A 89 -16.93 17.84 -2.44
CA ASP A 89 -18.26 17.24 -2.29
C ASP A 89 -19.20 18.10 -1.42
N ARG A 90 -18.67 18.77 -0.39
CA ARG A 90 -19.44 19.76 0.40
C ARG A 90 -19.82 20.96 -0.43
N LEU A 91 -18.89 21.52 -1.20
CA LEU A 91 -19.14 22.60 -2.13
C LEU A 91 -20.28 22.23 -3.10
N GLN A 92 -20.18 21.07 -3.75
CA GLN A 92 -21.21 20.58 -4.68
C GLN A 92 -22.59 20.44 -4.00
N ARG A 93 -22.64 19.89 -2.77
CA ARG A 93 -23.89 19.79 -2.01
C ARG A 93 -24.49 21.14 -1.67
N TYR A 94 -23.69 22.12 -1.24
CA TYR A 94 -24.19 23.45 -0.90
C TYR A 94 -24.64 24.24 -2.13
N LEU A 95 -23.94 24.10 -3.27
CA LEU A 95 -24.38 24.69 -4.53
C LEU A 95 -25.73 24.11 -4.98
N HIS A 96 -25.90 22.79 -4.91
CA HIS A 96 -27.16 22.13 -5.24
C HIS A 96 -28.31 22.61 -4.35
N GLN A 97 -28.05 22.79 -3.04
CA GLN A 97 -29.01 23.31 -2.07
C GLN A 97 -29.19 24.84 -2.12
N SER A 98 -28.52 25.54 -3.04
CA SER A 98 -28.52 27.01 -3.13
C SER A 98 -28.06 27.73 -1.85
N ARG A 99 -27.26 27.06 -1.02
CA ARG A 99 -26.63 27.60 0.19
C ARG A 99 -25.31 28.29 -0.17
N PHE A 100 -25.40 29.40 -0.90
CA PHE A 100 -24.23 30.05 -1.50
C PHE A 100 -23.20 30.57 -0.49
N ASP A 101 -23.64 30.94 0.72
CA ASP A 101 -22.74 31.36 1.80
C ASP A 101 -21.86 30.21 2.30
N ASP A 102 -22.45 29.04 2.51
CA ASP A 102 -21.73 27.82 2.92
C ASP A 102 -20.91 27.25 1.76
N ALA A 103 -21.41 27.35 0.53
CA ALA A 103 -20.64 27.03 -0.67
C ALA A 103 -19.38 27.90 -0.77
N ALA A 104 -19.49 29.21 -0.48
CA ALA A 104 -18.34 30.10 -0.46
C ALA A 104 -17.32 29.70 0.61
N HIS A 105 -17.76 29.40 1.83
CA HIS A 105 -16.86 28.86 2.87
C HIS A 105 -16.18 27.56 2.42
N ALA A 106 -16.93 26.60 1.88
CA ALA A 106 -16.40 25.33 1.39
C ALA A 106 -15.39 25.49 0.25
N ALA A 107 -15.65 26.40 -0.70
CA ALA A 107 -14.71 26.74 -1.78
C ALA A 107 -13.42 27.35 -1.23
N GLY A 108 -13.52 28.18 -0.19
CA GLY A 108 -12.36 28.74 0.50
C GLY A 108 -11.53 27.65 1.14
N VAL A 109 -12.16 26.75 1.88
CA VAL A 109 -11.46 25.62 2.50
C VAL A 109 -10.82 24.70 1.47
N LEU A 110 -11.55 24.38 0.39
CA LEU A 110 -11.01 23.61 -0.74
C LEU A 110 -9.75 24.28 -1.33
N SER A 111 -9.76 25.60 -1.48
CA SER A 111 -8.62 26.33 -2.04
C SER A 111 -7.35 26.12 -1.22
N HIS A 112 -7.46 26.09 0.11
CA HIS A 112 -6.33 25.88 1.01
C HIS A 112 -5.66 24.52 0.76
N TYR A 113 -6.41 23.43 0.94
CA TYR A 113 -5.91 22.06 0.75
C TYR A 113 -5.44 21.73 -0.67
N VAL A 114 -5.88 22.49 -1.68
CA VAL A 114 -5.37 22.38 -3.05
C VAL A 114 -4.01 23.07 -3.20
N THR A 115 -3.81 24.20 -2.53
CA THR A 115 -2.63 25.05 -2.71
C THR A 115 -1.47 24.71 -1.79
N ASP A 116 -1.70 24.18 -0.58
CA ASP A 116 -0.60 23.83 0.34
C ASP A 116 0.38 22.84 -0.30
N PRO A 117 -0.07 21.76 -0.97
CA PRO A 117 0.86 20.81 -1.58
C PRO A 117 1.68 21.42 -2.74
N ILE A 118 1.28 22.59 -3.26
CA ILE A 118 2.01 23.33 -4.30
C ILE A 118 3.15 24.16 -3.69
N GLN A 119 3.19 24.28 -2.36
CA GLN A 119 4.28 24.91 -1.63
C GLN A 119 5.31 23.84 -1.25
N PRO A 120 6.60 23.97 -1.64
CA PRO A 120 7.60 22.93 -1.44
C PRO A 120 7.70 22.40 -0.01
N LEU A 121 7.69 23.25 1.01
CA LEU A 121 7.81 22.90 2.44
C LEU A 121 6.69 21.95 2.92
N HIS A 122 5.58 21.83 2.19
CA HIS A 122 4.49 20.91 2.47
C HIS A 122 4.65 19.55 1.78
N THR A 123 5.81 19.29 1.17
CA THR A 123 6.09 18.07 0.39
C THR A 123 7.20 17.19 0.95
N ALA A 124 7.89 17.64 2.00
CA ALA A 124 8.90 16.88 2.72
C ALA A 124 9.23 17.59 4.04
N GLN A 125 9.95 16.90 4.93
CA GLN A 125 10.36 17.46 6.22
C GLN A 125 11.82 17.11 6.54
N THR A 126 12.61 18.15 6.83
CA THR A 126 14.03 18.05 7.17
C THR A 126 14.37 18.88 8.41
N PRO A 127 15.48 18.62 9.12
CA PRO A 127 15.90 19.44 10.25
C PRO A 127 16.07 20.93 9.89
N MET A 128 16.60 21.23 8.70
CA MET A 128 16.77 22.60 8.22
C MET A 128 15.43 23.30 7.98
N GLU A 129 14.46 22.59 7.38
CA GLU A 129 13.11 23.12 7.17
C GLU A 129 12.45 23.56 8.48
N LYS A 130 12.68 22.87 9.60
CA LYS A 130 12.13 23.26 10.92
C LYS A 130 12.40 24.73 11.27
N VAL A 131 13.59 25.21 10.91
CA VAL A 131 14.05 26.56 11.18
C VAL A 131 13.57 27.52 10.09
N LEU A 132 13.59 27.09 8.84
CA LEU A 132 13.33 27.94 7.68
C LEU A 132 11.85 28.05 7.29
N HIS A 133 10.99 27.14 7.75
CA HIS A 133 9.60 27.03 7.30
C HIS A 133 8.84 28.36 7.47
N ARG A 134 8.72 28.85 8.70
CA ARG A 134 8.00 30.09 8.99
C ARG A 134 8.67 31.33 8.35
N PRO A 135 10.00 31.51 8.39
CA PRO A 135 10.67 32.59 7.66
C PRO A 135 10.35 32.61 6.16
N ILE A 136 10.40 31.45 5.49
CA ILE A 136 10.12 31.32 4.06
C ILE A 136 8.67 31.71 3.77
N GLU A 137 7.69 31.12 4.46
CA GLU A 137 6.27 31.42 4.22
C GLU A 137 5.93 32.89 4.47
N TRP A 138 6.54 33.48 5.50
CA TRP A 138 6.37 34.90 5.79
C TRP A 138 6.97 35.77 4.69
N CYS A 139 8.18 35.44 4.22
CA CYS A 139 8.84 36.13 3.12
C CYS A 139 8.05 36.04 1.80
N ILE A 140 7.48 34.88 1.48
CA ILE A 140 6.57 34.70 0.33
C ILE A 140 5.34 35.60 0.48
N THR A 141 4.72 35.61 1.65
CA THR A 141 3.54 36.46 1.92
C THR A 141 3.87 37.95 1.73
N GLN A 142 5.04 38.42 2.19
CA GLN A 142 5.44 39.83 2.04
C GLN A 142 5.79 40.20 0.58
N ASN A 143 6.23 39.23 -0.23
CA ASN A 143 6.58 39.42 -1.64
C ASN A 143 5.48 39.04 -2.63
N TYR A 144 4.30 38.60 -2.17
CA TYR A 144 3.29 37.98 -3.02
C TYR A 144 2.96 38.81 -4.27
N ALA A 145 2.73 40.12 -4.12
CA ALA A 145 2.35 40.97 -5.25
C ALA A 145 3.46 41.05 -6.32
N ASP A 146 4.72 41.13 -5.90
CA ASP A 146 5.87 41.21 -6.81
C ASP A 146 6.10 39.87 -7.50
N LEU A 147 5.97 38.76 -6.77
CA LEU A 147 6.09 37.41 -7.33
C LEU A 147 4.97 37.09 -8.32
N PHE A 148 3.73 37.49 -8.01
CA PHE A 148 2.61 37.30 -8.91
C PHE A 148 2.75 38.16 -10.18
N ALA A 149 3.17 39.42 -10.05
CA ALA A 149 3.46 40.28 -11.20
C ALA A 149 4.59 39.70 -12.07
N GLN A 150 5.63 39.15 -11.45
CA GLN A 150 6.72 38.47 -12.15
C GLN A 150 6.18 37.28 -12.97
N TRP A 151 5.30 36.44 -12.42
CA TRP A 151 4.68 35.34 -13.17
C TRP A 151 3.82 35.84 -14.33
N GLN A 152 3.03 36.90 -14.13
CA GLN A 152 2.20 37.47 -15.19
C GLN A 152 3.02 37.95 -16.39
N GLN A 153 4.22 38.46 -16.14
CA GLN A 153 5.14 39.00 -17.15
C GLN A 153 6.07 37.93 -17.74
N ASP A 154 6.17 36.74 -17.15
CA ASP A 154 7.04 35.67 -17.62
C ASP A 154 6.45 34.99 -18.88
N PRO A 155 7.17 35.00 -20.03
CA PRO A 155 6.71 34.33 -21.25
C PRO A 155 6.78 32.80 -21.15
N THR A 156 7.58 32.27 -20.23
CA THR A 156 7.74 30.82 -19.96
C THR A 156 6.86 30.34 -18.82
N ARG A 157 5.85 31.13 -18.43
CA ARG A 157 4.99 30.85 -17.29
C ARG A 157 4.31 29.48 -17.38
N ILE A 158 4.36 28.75 -16.27
CA ILE A 158 3.64 27.50 -16.07
C ILE A 158 2.16 27.84 -15.86
N VAL A 159 1.30 27.12 -16.56
CA VAL A 159 -0.16 27.22 -16.45
C VAL A 159 -0.71 25.84 -16.14
N PHE A 160 -1.60 25.79 -15.17
CA PHE A 160 -2.26 24.56 -14.76
C PHE A 160 -3.19 24.02 -15.86
N GLN A 161 -3.13 22.71 -16.12
CA GLN A 161 -4.07 22.00 -16.97
C GLN A 161 -4.80 20.92 -16.17
N LEU A 162 -6.13 20.94 -16.21
CA LEU A 162 -6.96 20.01 -15.48
C LEU A 162 -7.29 18.79 -16.36
N SER A 163 -7.17 17.59 -15.79
CA SER A 163 -7.59 16.35 -16.44
C SER A 163 -9.11 16.17 -16.38
N ASP A 164 -9.68 15.51 -17.38
CA ASP A 164 -11.08 15.08 -17.40
C ASP A 164 -11.30 13.66 -16.86
N GLN A 165 -10.23 12.96 -16.47
CA GLN A 165 -10.30 11.57 -15.99
C GLN A 165 -10.94 11.47 -14.60
N PRO A 166 -11.54 10.32 -14.24
CA PRO A 166 -11.96 10.04 -12.88
C PRO A 166 -10.81 10.25 -11.88
N GLY A 167 -11.09 10.87 -10.74
CA GLY A 167 -10.04 11.18 -9.74
C GLY A 167 -9.17 12.40 -10.08
N TRP A 168 -9.58 13.23 -11.06
CA TRP A 168 -8.82 14.40 -11.53
C TRP A 168 -8.30 15.32 -10.41
N LEU A 169 -9.05 15.53 -9.32
CA LEU A 169 -8.68 16.46 -8.25
C LEU A 169 -7.52 15.91 -7.42
N GLY A 170 -7.57 14.64 -7.06
CA GLY A 170 -6.49 13.98 -6.36
C GLY A 170 -5.22 13.97 -7.20
N GLU A 171 -5.31 13.54 -8.46
CA GLU A 171 -4.18 13.51 -9.39
C GLU A 171 -3.57 14.90 -9.62
N ALA A 172 -4.41 15.93 -9.80
CA ALA A 172 -3.97 17.33 -9.91
C ALA A 172 -3.12 17.76 -8.71
N ILE A 173 -3.57 17.45 -7.49
CA ILE A 173 -2.85 17.78 -6.26
C ILE A 173 -1.54 17.00 -6.17
N LEU A 174 -1.56 15.69 -6.47
CA LEU A 174 -0.36 14.84 -6.41
C LEU A 174 0.71 15.26 -7.44
N GLN A 175 0.30 15.60 -8.66
CA GLN A 175 1.21 16.08 -9.71
C GLN A 175 1.81 17.44 -9.35
N SER A 176 0.99 18.36 -8.82
CA SER A 176 1.47 19.66 -8.38
C SER A 176 2.42 19.55 -7.19
N ALA A 177 2.14 18.61 -6.26
CA ALA A 177 3.03 18.29 -5.15
C ALA A 177 4.36 17.73 -5.62
N ARG A 178 4.37 16.84 -6.62
CA ARG A 178 5.61 16.32 -7.21
C ARG A 178 6.45 17.42 -7.86
N LEU A 179 5.81 18.34 -8.58
CA LEU A 179 6.49 19.49 -9.17
C LEU A 179 7.07 20.41 -8.08
N ALA A 180 6.28 20.78 -7.08
CA ALA A 180 6.75 21.59 -5.95
C ALA A 180 7.91 20.91 -5.19
N HIS A 181 7.81 19.61 -4.98
CA HIS A 181 8.83 18.80 -4.31
C HIS A 181 10.17 18.82 -5.04
N SER A 182 10.18 18.85 -6.38
CA SER A 182 11.42 18.96 -7.17
C SER A 182 12.21 20.24 -6.89
N HIS A 183 11.57 21.24 -6.27
CA HIS A 183 12.18 22.50 -5.86
C HIS A 183 12.46 22.59 -4.36
N TYR A 184 12.14 21.55 -3.57
CA TYR A 184 12.26 21.56 -2.10
C TYR A 184 13.67 21.92 -1.64
N GLN A 185 14.65 21.13 -2.05
CA GLN A 185 16.03 21.31 -1.61
C GLN A 185 16.61 22.64 -2.11
N THR A 186 16.37 22.96 -3.39
CA THR A 186 16.81 24.24 -3.98
C THR A 186 16.25 25.44 -3.23
N LEU A 187 14.98 25.42 -2.82
CA LEU A 187 14.38 26.51 -2.06
C LEU A 187 15.07 26.70 -0.70
N LEU A 188 15.34 25.61 0.02
CA LEU A 188 16.01 25.69 1.32
C LEU A 188 17.46 26.18 1.19
N ASP A 189 18.22 25.64 0.24
CA ASP A 189 19.63 25.98 0.03
C ASP A 189 19.85 27.44 -0.39
N ASN A 190 18.85 28.03 -1.07
CA ASN A 190 18.92 29.38 -1.62
C ASN A 190 18.23 30.44 -0.74
N PHE A 191 17.62 30.06 0.37
CA PHE A 191 16.95 31.02 1.25
C PHE A 191 17.95 31.71 2.19
N ASP A 192 18.04 33.03 2.08
CA ASP A 192 18.90 33.85 2.94
C ASP A 192 18.16 34.23 4.23
N LEU A 193 18.35 33.41 5.27
CA LEU A 193 17.74 33.65 6.58
C LEU A 193 18.17 35.00 7.19
N ALA A 194 19.45 35.37 7.05
CA ALA A 194 20.01 36.59 7.64
C ALA A 194 19.44 37.84 6.98
N ALA A 195 19.32 37.85 5.65
CA ALA A 195 18.66 38.92 4.92
C ALA A 195 17.18 39.03 5.29
N SER A 196 16.48 37.89 5.45
CA SER A 196 15.06 37.84 5.80
C SER A 196 14.73 38.41 7.20
N GLU A 197 15.66 38.29 8.14
CA GLU A 197 15.49 38.84 9.49
C GLU A 197 15.59 40.37 9.49
N SER A 198 16.54 40.90 8.72
CA SER A 198 16.74 42.35 8.56
C SER A 198 15.55 42.98 7.81
N ASP A 199 15.15 42.36 6.70
CA ASP A 199 13.97 42.72 5.93
C ASP A 199 13.28 41.45 5.46
N SER A 200 12.06 41.23 5.98
CA SER A 200 11.18 40.11 5.63
C SER A 200 10.98 39.88 4.13
N LYS A 201 11.29 40.87 3.27
CA LYS A 201 11.22 40.73 1.82
C LYS A 201 12.48 40.17 1.15
N ARG A 202 13.63 40.19 1.81
CA ARG A 202 14.95 39.94 1.20
C ARG A 202 15.46 38.50 1.31
N GLY A 203 14.68 37.56 1.83
CA GLY A 203 15.11 36.16 1.99
C GLY A 203 15.15 35.34 0.70
N LEU A 204 14.44 35.75 -0.36
CA LEU A 204 14.39 35.03 -1.63
C LEU A 204 15.35 35.65 -2.65
N ASN A 205 16.37 34.90 -3.05
CA ASN A 205 17.24 35.26 -4.17
C ASN A 205 16.52 35.07 -5.54
N GLU A 206 17.18 35.40 -6.65
CA GLU A 206 16.58 35.32 -7.99
C GLU A 206 16.06 33.92 -8.34
N VAL A 207 16.80 32.87 -7.98
CA VAL A 207 16.42 31.46 -8.23
C VAL A 207 15.15 31.12 -7.48
N SER A 208 15.11 31.35 -6.16
CA SER A 208 13.94 31.06 -5.33
C SER A 208 12.74 31.94 -5.73
N ARG A 209 12.95 33.20 -6.10
CA ARG A 209 11.88 34.07 -6.61
C ARG A 209 11.25 33.52 -7.88
N ARG A 210 12.05 33.05 -8.84
CA ARG A 210 11.54 32.42 -10.08
C ARG A 210 10.73 31.17 -9.76
N ILE A 211 11.25 30.29 -8.91
CA ILE A 211 10.55 29.06 -8.48
C ILE A 211 9.20 29.40 -7.84
N ILE A 212 9.19 30.25 -6.82
CA ILE A 212 7.96 30.59 -6.09
C ILE A 212 6.97 31.34 -6.99
N SER A 213 7.45 32.23 -7.86
CA SER A 213 6.62 32.91 -8.86
C SER A 213 5.85 31.92 -9.73
N GLN A 214 6.53 30.89 -10.25
CA GLN A 214 5.89 29.85 -11.06
C GLN A 214 4.88 29.02 -10.25
N LEU A 215 5.19 28.67 -9.00
CA LEU A 215 4.29 27.90 -8.13
C LEU A 215 3.06 28.71 -7.67
N ILE A 216 3.21 30.02 -7.46
CA ILE A 216 2.09 30.96 -7.27
C ILE A 216 1.18 30.93 -8.50
N GLY A 217 1.77 31.02 -9.69
CA GLY A 217 1.07 30.91 -10.97
C GLY A 217 0.29 29.62 -11.14
N LEU A 218 0.93 28.49 -10.83
CA LEU A 218 0.30 27.17 -10.83
C LEU A 218 -0.87 27.11 -9.85
N SER A 219 -0.72 27.70 -8.65
CA SER A 219 -1.76 27.72 -7.62
C SER A 219 -3.00 28.50 -8.05
N VAL A 220 -2.82 29.72 -8.58
CA VAL A 220 -3.96 30.56 -8.99
C VAL A 220 -4.64 30.05 -10.25
N THR A 221 -3.88 29.54 -11.21
CA THR A 221 -4.45 28.98 -12.44
C THR A 221 -5.17 27.67 -12.15
N GLY A 222 -4.58 26.80 -11.32
CA GLY A 222 -5.20 25.56 -10.90
C GLY A 222 -6.51 25.79 -10.16
N LEU A 223 -6.52 26.71 -9.19
CA LEU A 223 -7.75 27.06 -8.49
C LEU A 223 -8.81 27.64 -9.43
N ALA A 224 -8.43 28.45 -10.42
CA ALA A 224 -9.37 28.96 -11.41
C ALA A 224 -10.02 27.82 -12.21
N ARG A 225 -9.23 26.86 -12.70
CA ARG A 225 -9.76 25.68 -13.42
C ARG A 225 -10.65 24.81 -12.52
N ILE A 226 -10.30 24.66 -11.24
CA ILE A 226 -11.11 23.93 -10.25
C ILE A 226 -12.45 24.62 -10.00
N ILE A 227 -12.47 25.96 -9.89
CA ILE A 227 -13.70 26.75 -9.75
C ILE A 227 -14.59 26.57 -10.99
N GLU A 228 -14.01 26.63 -12.19
CA GLU A 228 -14.73 26.40 -13.45
C GLU A 228 -15.36 25.00 -13.49
N ARG A 229 -14.58 23.97 -13.13
CA ARG A 229 -15.07 22.59 -13.10
C ARG A 229 -16.15 22.40 -12.03
N ALA A 230 -15.95 22.96 -10.84
CA ALA A 230 -16.96 22.93 -9.78
C ALA A 230 -18.28 23.58 -10.21
N ALA A 231 -18.21 24.71 -10.91
CA ALA A 231 -19.40 25.37 -11.43
C ALA A 231 -20.09 24.55 -12.52
N PHE A 232 -19.32 23.99 -13.45
CA PHE A 232 -19.85 23.11 -14.50
C PHE A 232 -20.55 21.88 -13.90
N ASP A 233 -19.89 21.16 -13.00
CA ASP A 233 -20.45 19.95 -12.37
C ASP A 233 -21.73 20.28 -11.57
N ALA A 234 -21.76 21.43 -10.89
CA ALA A 234 -22.93 21.87 -10.13
C ALA A 234 -24.13 22.22 -11.03
N GLU A 235 -23.90 22.91 -12.15
CA GLU A 235 -24.94 23.27 -13.11
C GLU A 235 -25.46 22.03 -13.85
N GLN A 236 -24.58 21.12 -14.26
CA GLN A 236 -24.96 19.84 -14.87
C GLN A 236 -25.84 19.04 -13.92
N ARG A 237 -25.44 18.91 -12.66
CA ARG A 237 -26.21 18.17 -11.64
C ARG A 237 -27.55 18.82 -11.33
N SER A 238 -27.62 20.15 -11.34
CA SER A 238 -28.84 20.88 -10.99
C SER A 238 -29.78 21.10 -12.17
N GLY A 239 -29.33 20.85 -13.41
CA GLY A 239 -30.08 21.12 -14.64
C GLY A 239 -30.38 22.61 -14.89
N ARG A 240 -29.75 23.51 -14.13
CA ARG A 240 -29.99 24.96 -14.18
C ARG A 240 -28.72 25.75 -13.86
N PRO A 241 -28.56 26.97 -14.43
CA PRO A 241 -27.43 27.84 -14.12
C PRO A 241 -27.38 28.25 -12.65
N ILE A 242 -26.17 28.42 -12.11
CA ILE A 242 -25.96 29.07 -10.81
C ILE A 242 -26.43 30.53 -10.94
N PRO A 243 -27.26 31.07 -10.03
CA PRO A 243 -27.71 32.45 -10.15
C PRO A 243 -26.52 33.42 -10.08
N THR A 244 -26.56 34.49 -10.86
CA THR A 244 -25.60 35.58 -10.74
C THR A 244 -25.87 36.39 -9.47
N ALA A 245 -24.81 36.77 -8.77
CA ALA A 245 -24.87 37.64 -7.62
C ALA A 245 -24.13 38.95 -7.91
N GLY A 246 -24.84 40.07 -7.87
CA GLY A 246 -24.22 41.39 -7.91
C GLY A 246 -23.59 41.73 -6.56
N LEU A 247 -22.34 42.20 -6.58
CA LEU A 247 -21.73 42.90 -5.45
C LEU A 247 -21.37 44.31 -5.91
N THR A 248 -21.95 45.32 -5.27
CA THR A 248 -21.68 46.71 -5.62
C THR A 248 -20.55 47.28 -4.75
N LEU A 249 -19.74 48.18 -5.32
CA LEU A 249 -18.66 48.85 -4.60
C LEU A 249 -19.14 49.53 -3.30
N PRO A 250 -20.28 50.26 -3.27
CA PRO A 250 -20.79 50.84 -2.03
C PRO A 250 -21.11 49.81 -0.96
N THR A 251 -21.67 48.65 -1.32
CA THR A 251 -21.95 47.56 -0.37
C THR A 251 -20.66 46.98 0.21
N VAL A 252 -19.59 46.88 -0.57
CA VAL A 252 -18.30 46.44 -0.02
C VAL A 252 -17.74 47.51 0.89
N LEU A 253 -17.63 48.76 0.43
CA LEU A 253 -17.07 49.88 1.19
C LEU A 253 -17.78 50.11 2.54
N SER A 254 -19.11 49.92 2.62
CA SER A 254 -19.86 50.07 3.89
C SER A 254 -19.47 49.02 4.94
N THR A 255 -18.97 47.86 4.53
CA THR A 255 -18.46 46.83 5.44
C THR A 255 -17.02 47.10 5.88
N ILE A 256 -16.30 48.02 5.22
CA ILE A 256 -14.88 48.32 5.49
C ILE A 256 -14.74 49.38 6.58
N ARG A 257 -14.44 48.96 7.81
CA ARG A 257 -13.91 49.84 8.86
C ARG A 257 -12.40 50.01 8.65
N VAL A 258 -11.98 51.10 8.03
CA VAL A 258 -10.58 51.35 7.61
C VAL A 258 -9.58 51.45 8.77
N PRO A 259 -9.86 52.14 9.91
CA PRO A 259 -8.90 52.26 11.01
C PRO A 259 -8.55 50.91 11.63
N ASP A 260 -9.56 50.10 11.93
CA ASP A 260 -9.43 48.78 12.56
C ASP A 260 -8.56 47.83 11.72
N ARG A 261 -8.65 47.92 10.39
CA ARG A 261 -7.99 46.96 9.48
C ARG A 261 -6.52 47.26 9.21
N LEU A 262 -6.12 48.54 9.16
CA LEU A 262 -4.71 48.92 9.11
C LEU A 262 -4.01 48.52 10.41
N TRP A 263 -4.71 48.71 11.54
CA TRP A 263 -4.25 48.26 12.84
C TRP A 263 -4.11 46.73 12.91
N LEU A 264 -5.12 45.97 12.47
CA LEU A 264 -5.04 44.51 12.37
C LEU A 264 -3.90 44.01 11.47
N ARG A 265 -3.66 44.66 10.32
CA ARG A 265 -2.52 44.32 9.44
C ARG A 265 -1.19 44.56 10.13
N ARG A 266 -1.04 45.69 10.83
CA ARG A 266 0.17 46.01 11.61
C ARG A 266 0.38 45.01 12.75
N ILE A 267 -0.66 44.67 13.50
CA ILE A 267 -0.58 43.66 14.57
C ILE A 267 -0.18 42.30 14.01
N THR A 268 -0.83 41.84 12.95
CA THR A 268 -0.53 40.54 12.34
C THR A 268 0.92 40.50 11.88
N HIS A 269 1.39 41.56 11.22
CA HIS A 269 2.78 41.69 10.80
C HIS A 269 3.76 41.70 11.99
N GLN A 270 3.49 42.46 13.05
CA GLN A 270 4.33 42.49 14.25
C GLN A 270 4.35 41.14 14.97
N THR A 271 3.21 40.46 15.04
CA THR A 271 3.07 39.15 15.68
C THR A 271 3.88 38.09 14.93
N GLU A 272 3.77 38.04 13.60
CA GLU A 272 4.57 37.09 12.80
C GLU A 272 6.06 37.42 12.86
N ARG A 273 6.44 38.70 12.81
CA ARG A 273 7.83 39.12 13.00
C ARG A 273 8.40 38.66 14.35
N ALA A 274 7.65 38.84 15.43
CA ALA A 274 8.06 38.41 16.76
C ALA A 274 8.26 36.89 16.84
N LYS A 275 7.33 36.10 16.27
CA LYS A 275 7.45 34.63 16.22
C LYS A 275 8.66 34.17 15.41
N VAL A 276 8.94 34.80 14.28
CA VAL A 276 10.13 34.51 13.47
C VAL A 276 11.41 34.85 14.25
N GLN A 277 11.45 36.01 14.92
CA GLN A 277 12.61 36.41 15.73
C GLN A 277 12.87 35.43 16.87
N MET A 278 11.85 35.08 17.66
CA MET A 278 12.01 34.13 18.78
C MET A 278 12.51 32.76 18.32
N LEU A 279 12.06 32.30 17.15
CA LEU A 279 12.52 31.05 16.55
C LEU A 279 14.00 31.13 16.15
N ILE A 280 14.42 32.23 15.49
CA ILE A 280 15.80 32.43 15.06
C ILE A 280 16.73 32.58 16.27
N ASP A 281 16.31 33.32 17.30
CA ASP A 281 17.08 33.53 18.53
C ASP A 281 17.30 32.22 19.29
N GLU A 282 16.28 31.35 19.35
CA GLU A 282 16.39 30.01 19.93
C GLU A 282 17.39 29.15 19.14
N PHE A 283 17.28 29.14 17.82
CA PHE A 283 18.18 28.39 16.95
C PHE A 283 19.63 28.85 17.11
N ARG A 284 19.89 30.16 17.12
CA ARG A 284 21.23 30.72 17.34
C ARG A 284 21.82 30.32 18.68
N ARG A 285 20.98 30.28 19.73
CA ARG A 285 21.42 29.97 21.10
C ARG A 285 21.69 28.48 21.30
N THR A 286 20.93 27.60 20.65
CA THR A 286 20.91 26.17 20.98
C THR A 286 21.34 25.24 19.85
N GLY A 287 21.33 25.71 18.60
CA GLY A 287 21.55 24.89 17.41
C GLY A 287 20.33 24.08 16.97
N ASP A 288 19.19 24.19 17.66
CA ASP A 288 17.92 23.55 17.29
C ASP A 288 16.72 24.46 17.69
N VAL A 289 15.49 24.06 17.36
CA VAL A 289 14.27 24.78 17.76
C VAL A 289 13.25 23.79 18.32
N GLU A 290 12.94 23.92 19.61
CA GLU A 290 11.95 23.08 20.30
C GLU A 290 10.82 23.92 20.90
N GLN A 291 11.16 25.00 21.60
CA GLN A 291 10.22 25.82 22.35
C GLN A 291 9.33 26.63 21.41
N HIS A 292 9.93 27.39 20.51
CA HIS A 292 9.25 28.29 19.56
C HIS A 292 8.95 27.63 18.21
N LEU A 293 9.13 26.31 18.13
CA LEU A 293 8.78 25.54 16.93
C LEU A 293 7.29 25.71 16.60
N PRO A 294 6.93 26.06 15.35
CA PRO A 294 5.54 26.20 14.93
C PRO A 294 4.72 24.95 15.26
N SER A 295 3.47 25.15 15.69
CA SER A 295 2.58 24.04 16.08
C SER A 295 2.40 23.03 14.96
N GLU A 296 2.32 23.50 13.73
CA GLU A 296 2.23 22.71 12.52
C GLU A 296 3.42 21.75 12.39
N VAL A 297 4.63 22.29 12.32
CA VAL A 297 5.87 21.53 12.19
C VAL A 297 6.01 20.52 13.35
N ARG A 298 5.68 20.93 14.58
CA ARG A 298 5.70 20.07 15.78
C ARG A 298 4.73 18.90 15.69
N VAL A 299 3.49 19.14 15.26
CA VAL A 299 2.48 18.08 15.11
C VAL A 299 2.89 17.13 13.99
N LEU A 300 3.32 17.65 12.84
CA LEU A 300 3.77 16.85 11.71
C LEU A 300 4.92 15.93 12.09
N GLN A 301 5.93 16.42 12.82
CA GLN A 301 7.04 15.59 13.31
C GLN A 301 6.55 14.41 14.13
N ARG A 302 5.65 14.64 15.09
CA ARG A 302 5.11 13.57 15.96
C ARG A 302 4.35 12.52 15.17
N VAL A 303 3.44 12.95 14.28
CA VAL A 303 2.62 12.01 13.50
C VAL A 303 3.49 11.24 12.50
N ARG A 304 4.50 11.88 11.91
CA ARG A 304 5.42 11.25 10.96
C ARG A 304 6.31 10.19 11.62
N VAL A 305 6.80 10.43 12.83
CA VAL A 305 7.54 9.42 13.62
C VAL A 305 6.66 8.19 13.88
N ILE A 306 5.40 8.39 14.24
CA ILE A 306 4.44 7.27 14.44
C ILE A 306 4.21 6.54 13.12
N TYR A 307 3.99 7.26 12.02
CA TYR A 307 3.77 6.67 10.70
C TYR A 307 4.95 5.82 10.23
N HIS A 308 6.19 6.32 10.33
CA HIS A 308 7.37 5.56 9.94
C HIS A 308 7.57 4.33 10.81
N ARG A 309 7.40 4.45 12.13
CA ARG A 309 7.45 3.30 13.04
C ARG A 309 6.40 2.24 12.70
N GLU A 310 5.18 2.64 12.37
CA GLU A 310 4.14 1.71 11.92
C GLU A 310 4.48 1.08 10.56
N LYS A 311 5.01 1.86 9.62
CA LYS A 311 5.41 1.38 8.29
C LYS A 311 6.52 0.34 8.40
N GLU A 312 7.55 0.62 9.18
CA GLU A 312 8.63 -0.31 9.48
C GLU A 312 8.12 -1.59 10.14
N TYR A 313 7.23 -1.46 11.14
CA TYR A 313 6.61 -2.60 11.80
C TYR A 313 5.81 -3.47 10.81
N ARG A 314 4.99 -2.85 9.95
CA ARG A 314 4.23 -3.58 8.92
C ARG A 314 5.14 -4.26 7.90
N GLN A 315 6.21 -3.59 7.47
CA GLN A 315 7.20 -4.18 6.56
C GLN A 315 7.94 -5.35 7.21
N ALA A 316 8.36 -5.23 8.47
CA ALA A 316 8.98 -6.32 9.21
C ALA A 316 8.04 -7.52 9.36
N LYS A 317 6.77 -7.27 9.69
CA LYS A 317 5.73 -8.30 9.79
C LYS A 317 5.47 -8.98 8.43
N ALA A 318 5.40 -8.21 7.34
CA ALA A 318 5.23 -8.74 5.99
C ALA A 318 6.44 -9.57 5.52
N LYS A 319 7.66 -9.12 5.82
CA LYS A 319 8.90 -9.88 5.56
C LYS A 319 8.91 -11.20 6.31
N LEU A 320 8.53 -11.20 7.59
CA LEU A 320 8.44 -12.42 8.39
C LEU A 320 7.38 -13.39 7.83
N ALA A 321 6.21 -12.87 7.41
CA ALA A 321 5.18 -13.67 6.77
C ALA A 321 5.66 -14.28 5.45
N ALA A 322 6.27 -13.48 4.57
CA ALA A 322 6.84 -13.95 3.31
C ALA A 322 7.96 -14.97 3.52
N ALA A 323 8.85 -14.75 4.50
CA ALA A 323 9.90 -15.72 4.83
C ALA A 323 9.31 -17.05 5.32
N ARG A 324 8.23 -17.01 6.12
CA ARG A 324 7.50 -18.20 6.56
C ARG A 324 6.83 -18.91 5.38
N GLU A 325 6.20 -18.18 4.46
CA GLU A 325 5.61 -18.75 3.26
C GLU A 325 6.66 -19.40 2.36
N SER A 326 7.81 -18.74 2.15
CA SER A 326 8.94 -19.32 1.40
C SER A 326 9.50 -20.57 2.06
N LEU A 327 9.59 -20.61 3.40
CA LEU A 327 10.01 -21.80 4.13
C LEU A 327 9.01 -22.95 3.92
N LEU A 328 7.71 -22.69 4.06
CA LEU A 328 6.67 -23.68 3.82
C LEU A 328 6.67 -24.17 2.36
N ALA A 329 6.87 -23.28 1.39
CA ALA A 329 6.97 -23.63 -0.03
C ALA A 329 8.24 -24.45 -0.34
N ALA A 330 9.37 -24.15 0.32
CA ALA A 330 10.58 -24.94 0.20
C ALA A 330 10.39 -26.34 0.81
N GLU A 331 9.75 -26.44 1.98
CA GLU A 331 9.37 -27.72 2.60
C GLU A 331 8.37 -28.52 1.74
N GLU A 332 7.46 -27.84 1.04
CA GLU A 332 6.52 -28.46 0.11
C GLU A 332 7.22 -28.91 -1.18
N THR A 333 8.18 -28.13 -1.69
CA THR A 333 9.00 -28.49 -2.86
C THR A 333 9.94 -29.64 -2.55
N GLU A 334 10.56 -29.68 -1.36
CA GLU A 334 11.34 -30.82 -0.86
C GLU A 334 10.45 -32.06 -0.70
N ARG A 335 9.22 -31.91 -0.17
CA ARG A 335 8.23 -33.00 -0.16
C ARG A 335 7.87 -33.46 -1.56
N GLN A 336 7.66 -32.53 -2.50
CA GLN A 336 7.28 -32.82 -3.88
C GLN A 336 8.40 -33.50 -4.67
N SER A 337 9.65 -33.09 -4.47
CA SER A 337 10.83 -33.71 -5.08
C SER A 337 11.13 -35.09 -4.47
N GLN A 338 10.92 -35.27 -3.16
CA GLN A 338 10.92 -36.59 -2.53
C GLN A 338 9.76 -37.48 -3.05
N THR A 339 8.58 -36.93 -3.35
CA THR A 339 7.49 -37.69 -4.00
C THR A 339 7.70 -37.94 -5.50
N ALA A 340 8.47 -37.10 -6.21
CA ALA A 340 8.75 -37.27 -7.63
C ALA A 340 9.80 -38.36 -7.89
N GLU A 341 10.80 -38.53 -7.02
CA GLU A 341 11.65 -39.73 -6.99
C GLU A 341 10.89 -40.98 -6.49
N ALA A 342 9.80 -40.79 -5.74
CA ALA A 342 8.93 -41.86 -5.24
C ALA A 342 7.72 -42.19 -6.17
N ASN A 343 7.84 -41.90 -7.48
CA ASN A 343 6.90 -42.39 -8.51
C ASN A 343 7.28 -43.78 -9.07
N LEU A 344 8.16 -44.50 -8.38
CA LEU A 344 8.03 -45.94 -8.21
C LEU A 344 7.30 -46.14 -6.89
N LEU A 345 6.14 -46.80 -6.88
CA LEU A 345 5.40 -47.14 -5.65
C LEU A 345 6.40 -47.61 -4.58
N PRO A 346 6.66 -46.83 -3.51
CA PRO A 346 7.59 -47.25 -2.49
C PRO A 346 6.91 -48.38 -1.72
N PHE A 347 7.40 -49.58 -1.96
CA PHE A 347 7.05 -50.81 -1.24
C PHE A 347 5.56 -51.15 -1.26
N VAL A 348 5.14 -51.93 -2.25
CA VAL A 348 3.95 -52.79 -2.12
C VAL A 348 4.40 -54.00 -1.30
N SER A 349 3.72 -54.32 -0.20
CA SER A 349 4.08 -55.51 0.56
C SER A 349 3.91 -56.76 -0.33
N THR A 350 4.96 -57.58 -0.42
CA THR A 350 4.95 -58.86 -1.16
C THR A 350 4.48 -60.04 -0.30
N GLU A 351 3.99 -59.76 0.91
CA GLU A 351 3.53 -60.78 1.84
C GLU A 351 2.19 -61.36 1.40
N ALA A 352 2.05 -62.69 1.54
CA ALA A 352 0.85 -63.41 1.07
C ALA A 352 -0.43 -63.06 1.85
N ASN A 353 -0.32 -62.36 2.99
CA ASN A 353 -1.41 -61.98 3.90
C ASN A 353 -1.91 -60.54 3.72
N VAL A 354 -1.49 -59.84 2.66
CA VAL A 354 -1.93 -58.47 2.36
C VAL A 354 -3.40 -58.43 1.94
N ARG A 355 -4.16 -57.49 2.52
CA ARG A 355 -5.60 -57.33 2.27
C ARG A 355 -5.97 -56.61 0.97
N LEU A 356 -5.04 -55.87 0.36
CA LEU A 356 -5.22 -55.21 -0.93
C LEU A 356 -3.90 -55.16 -1.70
N GLN A 357 -3.87 -55.74 -2.90
CA GLN A 357 -2.72 -55.75 -3.79
C GLN A 357 -2.91 -54.77 -4.94
N VAL A 358 -1.80 -54.32 -5.54
CA VAL A 358 -1.85 -53.42 -6.70
C VAL A 358 -2.46 -54.05 -7.95
N THR A 359 -2.44 -55.39 -8.04
CA THR A 359 -3.08 -56.15 -9.12
C THR A 359 -4.58 -56.32 -8.91
N ASP A 360 -5.10 -56.00 -7.72
CA ASP A 360 -6.52 -56.20 -7.43
C ASP A 360 -7.39 -55.20 -8.22
N PRO A 361 -8.64 -55.60 -8.54
CA PRO A 361 -9.63 -54.69 -9.12
C PRO A 361 -9.83 -53.43 -8.27
N LEU A 362 -10.00 -52.27 -8.92
CA LEU A 362 -10.17 -51.00 -8.22
C LEU A 362 -11.39 -50.97 -7.27
N VAL A 363 -12.39 -51.83 -7.50
CA VAL A 363 -13.57 -51.94 -6.64
C VAL A 363 -13.25 -52.44 -5.22
N ASP A 364 -12.09 -53.06 -5.01
CA ASP A 364 -11.66 -53.56 -3.71
C ASP A 364 -10.92 -52.49 -2.89
N ALA A 365 -10.62 -51.34 -3.50
CA ALA A 365 -10.02 -50.20 -2.82
C ALA A 365 -10.98 -49.55 -1.81
N PRO A 366 -10.46 -49.03 -0.68
CA PRO A 366 -11.26 -48.35 0.32
C PRO A 366 -12.01 -47.16 -0.27
N SER A 367 -13.27 -46.98 0.14
CA SER A 367 -14.17 -45.91 -0.31
C SER A 367 -14.62 -45.97 -1.78
N ILE A 368 -14.17 -46.95 -2.57
CA ILE A 368 -14.52 -47.09 -3.98
C ILE A 368 -15.48 -48.28 -4.17
N GLY A 369 -16.77 -48.00 -4.32
CA GLY A 369 -17.77 -49.04 -4.58
C GLY A 369 -17.95 -49.38 -6.06
N LYS A 370 -18.70 -50.45 -6.37
CA LYS A 370 -18.97 -50.96 -7.74
C LYS A 370 -19.33 -49.89 -8.76
N LYS A 371 -20.20 -48.93 -8.41
CA LYS A 371 -20.62 -47.84 -9.30
C LYS A 371 -19.50 -46.83 -9.56
N THR A 372 -18.66 -46.56 -8.56
CA THR A 372 -17.52 -45.66 -8.69
C THR A 372 -16.43 -46.31 -9.52
N ALA A 373 -16.09 -47.57 -9.25
CA ALA A 373 -15.12 -48.34 -10.04
C ALA A 373 -15.50 -48.43 -11.53
N ALA A 374 -16.80 -48.61 -11.84
CA ALA A 374 -17.28 -48.61 -13.24
C ALA A 374 -17.05 -47.27 -13.95
N ARG A 375 -17.08 -46.13 -13.23
CA ARG A 375 -16.76 -44.81 -13.81
C ARG A 375 -15.27 -44.66 -14.10
N PHE A 376 -14.41 -45.15 -13.20
CA PHE A 376 -12.97 -45.20 -13.41
C PHE A 376 -12.58 -46.08 -14.60
N ALA A 377 -13.25 -47.23 -14.76
CA ALA A 377 -13.05 -48.08 -15.92
C ALA A 377 -13.36 -47.34 -17.24
N GLY A 378 -14.36 -46.45 -17.25
CA GLY A 378 -14.69 -45.59 -18.40
C GLY A 378 -13.58 -44.60 -18.79
N ILE A 379 -12.62 -44.33 -17.91
CA ILE A 379 -11.44 -43.49 -18.20
C ILE A 379 -10.14 -44.32 -18.34
N GLY A 380 -10.25 -45.66 -18.37
CA GLY A 380 -9.12 -46.58 -18.56
C GLY A 380 -8.40 -46.97 -17.27
N ILE A 381 -9.03 -46.84 -16.10
CA ILE A 381 -8.44 -47.22 -14.81
C ILE A 381 -9.21 -48.44 -14.28
N HIS A 382 -8.54 -49.58 -14.20
CA HIS A 382 -9.18 -50.87 -13.90
C HIS A 382 -8.67 -51.51 -12.60
N SER A 383 -7.38 -51.37 -12.29
CA SER A 383 -6.75 -51.93 -11.10
C SER A 383 -6.39 -50.87 -10.06
N VAL A 384 -6.11 -51.33 -8.83
CA VAL A 384 -5.51 -50.51 -7.76
C VAL A 384 -4.20 -49.86 -8.22
N GLY A 385 -3.36 -50.60 -8.94
CA GLY A 385 -2.09 -50.10 -9.47
C GLY A 385 -2.27 -49.00 -10.51
N ASP A 386 -3.24 -49.14 -11.42
CA ASP A 386 -3.58 -48.08 -12.39
C ASP A 386 -4.03 -46.82 -11.67
N PHE A 387 -4.88 -47.00 -10.64
CA PHE A 387 -5.43 -45.90 -9.87
C PHE A 387 -4.37 -45.14 -9.10
N LEU A 388 -3.38 -45.83 -8.52
CA LEU A 388 -2.26 -45.21 -7.79
C LEU A 388 -1.21 -44.56 -8.70
N LYS A 389 -1.07 -45.02 -9.95
CA LYS A 389 -0.14 -44.43 -10.94
C LYS A 389 -0.73 -43.22 -11.68
N ALA A 390 -2.05 -43.17 -11.82
CA ALA A 390 -2.72 -42.11 -12.57
C ALA A 390 -2.61 -40.73 -11.89
N ASP A 391 -2.54 -39.67 -12.70
CA ASP A 391 -2.57 -38.29 -12.22
C ASP A 391 -3.96 -37.89 -11.71
N GLU A 392 -4.04 -37.30 -10.52
CA GLU A 392 -5.30 -36.95 -9.85
C GLU A 392 -6.07 -35.84 -10.55
N THR A 393 -5.35 -34.87 -11.13
CA THR A 393 -5.95 -33.74 -11.85
C THR A 393 -6.61 -34.23 -13.15
N MET A 394 -5.93 -35.12 -13.87
CA MET A 394 -6.44 -35.81 -15.05
C MET A 394 -7.66 -36.67 -14.71
N MET A 395 -7.59 -37.47 -13.64
CA MET A 395 -8.71 -38.28 -13.19
C MET A 395 -9.94 -37.43 -12.86
N THR A 396 -9.76 -36.36 -12.08
CA THR A 396 -10.85 -35.44 -11.72
C THR A 396 -11.52 -34.87 -12.96
N ARG A 397 -10.71 -34.39 -13.92
CA ARG A 397 -11.19 -33.78 -15.16
C ARG A 397 -11.93 -34.77 -16.04
N ARG A 398 -11.46 -36.01 -16.15
CA ARG A 398 -12.06 -37.03 -17.04
C ARG A 398 -13.27 -37.72 -16.44
N LEU A 399 -13.34 -37.86 -15.11
CA LEU A 399 -14.52 -38.38 -14.43
C LEU A 399 -15.69 -37.40 -14.46
N ASP A 400 -15.40 -36.09 -14.54
CA ASP A 400 -16.36 -34.99 -14.69
C ASP A 400 -17.62 -35.15 -13.82
N THR A 401 -17.42 -35.41 -12.53
CA THR A 401 -18.50 -35.58 -11.56
C THR A 401 -18.32 -34.65 -10.38
N ARG A 402 -19.35 -33.85 -10.10
CA ARG A 402 -19.32 -32.82 -9.05
C ARG A 402 -18.95 -33.33 -7.65
N TRP A 403 -19.23 -34.59 -7.34
CA TRP A 403 -19.02 -35.18 -6.02
C TRP A 403 -17.67 -35.91 -5.88
N ILE A 404 -16.93 -36.13 -6.97
CA ILE A 404 -15.56 -36.66 -6.94
C ILE A 404 -14.62 -35.48 -7.17
N THR A 405 -14.26 -34.79 -6.09
CA THR A 405 -13.33 -33.66 -6.13
C THR A 405 -11.88 -34.15 -6.08
N LEU A 406 -10.93 -33.28 -6.45
CA LEU A 406 -9.50 -33.55 -6.32
C LEU A 406 -9.13 -33.98 -4.88
N ALA A 407 -9.64 -33.27 -3.88
CA ALA A 407 -9.43 -33.61 -2.46
C ALA A 407 -10.01 -34.98 -2.08
N THR A 408 -11.14 -35.37 -2.67
CA THR A 408 -11.75 -36.70 -2.44
C THR A 408 -10.91 -37.80 -3.07
N LEU A 409 -10.40 -37.57 -4.28
CA LEU A 409 -9.52 -38.51 -4.99
C LEU A 409 -8.19 -38.71 -4.26
N HIS A 410 -7.57 -37.62 -3.83
CA HIS A 410 -6.36 -37.66 -3.01
C HIS A 410 -6.57 -38.51 -1.75
N ALA A 411 -7.67 -38.26 -1.01
CA ALA A 411 -8.00 -39.04 0.18
C ALA A 411 -8.19 -40.54 -0.12
N TRP A 412 -8.90 -40.90 -1.19
CA TRP A 412 -9.05 -42.31 -1.58
C TRP A 412 -7.72 -42.96 -1.97
N ARG A 413 -6.82 -42.22 -2.62
CA ARG A 413 -5.48 -42.71 -2.96
C ARG A 413 -4.64 -42.95 -1.73
N CYS A 414 -4.62 -42.03 -0.75
CA CYS A 414 -3.92 -42.25 0.51
C CYS A 414 -4.46 -43.47 1.27
N GLN A 415 -5.78 -43.64 1.31
CA GLN A 415 -6.42 -44.81 1.95
C GLN A 415 -6.00 -46.11 1.27
N THR A 416 -6.01 -46.12 -0.06
CA THR A 416 -5.64 -47.26 -0.90
C THR A 416 -4.16 -47.61 -0.72
N MET A 417 -3.29 -46.60 -0.72
CA MET A 417 -1.85 -46.76 -0.54
C MET A 417 -1.50 -47.31 0.84
N LEU A 418 -2.09 -46.80 1.91
CA LEU A 418 -1.89 -47.33 3.27
C LEU A 418 -2.31 -48.80 3.39
N MET A 419 -3.44 -49.17 2.77
CA MET A 419 -3.95 -50.55 2.80
C MET A 419 -3.07 -51.52 2.00
N CYS A 420 -2.41 -51.05 0.93
CA CYS A 420 -1.40 -51.83 0.20
C CYS A 420 -0.07 -51.97 0.96
N GLN A 421 0.28 -50.97 1.77
CA GLN A 421 1.55 -50.93 2.51
C GLN A 421 1.49 -51.67 3.84
N LEU A 422 0.31 -51.79 4.45
CA LEU A 422 0.10 -52.33 5.79
C LEU A 422 -0.82 -53.57 5.71
N PRO A 423 -0.25 -54.79 5.66
CA PRO A 423 -0.97 -56.02 5.32
C PRO A 423 -2.19 -56.32 6.20
N SER A 424 -2.12 -55.96 7.49
CA SER A 424 -3.15 -56.26 8.49
C SER A 424 -4.34 -55.28 8.47
N MET A 425 -4.25 -54.16 7.74
CA MET A 425 -5.17 -53.03 7.85
C MET A 425 -6.52 -53.27 7.19
N LEU A 426 -7.58 -52.91 7.90
CA LEU A 426 -8.94 -52.94 7.39
C LEU A 426 -9.29 -51.64 6.66
N ALA A 427 -10.16 -51.71 5.64
CA ALA A 427 -10.60 -50.54 4.88
C ALA A 427 -11.16 -49.42 5.78
N ARG A 428 -11.89 -49.77 6.85
CA ARG A 428 -12.40 -48.79 7.83
C ARG A 428 -11.29 -48.08 8.61
N GLU A 429 -10.20 -48.78 8.88
CA GLU A 429 -9.10 -48.26 9.70
C GLU A 429 -8.31 -47.22 8.90
N VAL A 430 -7.95 -47.53 7.65
CA VAL A 430 -7.29 -46.55 6.77
C VAL A 430 -8.19 -45.36 6.44
N GLN A 431 -9.51 -45.55 6.34
CA GLN A 431 -10.47 -44.46 6.16
C GLN A 431 -10.46 -43.49 7.34
N LEU A 432 -10.42 -44.00 8.58
CA LEU A 432 -10.35 -43.19 9.79
C LEU A 432 -8.99 -42.51 9.94
N LEU A 433 -7.89 -43.22 9.68
CA LEU A 433 -6.52 -42.66 9.75
C LEU A 433 -6.33 -41.47 8.81
N VAL A 434 -6.68 -41.65 7.53
CA VAL A 434 -6.56 -40.57 6.52
C VAL A 434 -7.46 -39.40 6.87
N GLY A 435 -8.67 -39.69 7.35
CA GLY A 435 -9.59 -38.67 7.84
C GLY A 435 -9.05 -37.88 9.03
N ALA A 436 -8.32 -38.54 9.92
CA ALA A 436 -7.63 -37.95 11.06
C ALA A 436 -6.31 -37.24 10.68
N GLY A 437 -5.93 -37.22 9.40
CA GLY A 437 -4.74 -36.52 8.88
C GLY A 437 -3.49 -37.39 8.72
N TYR A 438 -3.57 -38.69 9.01
CA TYR A 438 -2.44 -39.62 8.88
C TYR A 438 -2.49 -40.29 7.51
N MET A 439 -1.89 -39.62 6.52
CA MET A 439 -2.01 -39.99 5.10
C MET A 439 -0.89 -40.89 4.57
N THR A 440 0.19 -41.10 5.34
CA THR A 440 1.35 -41.90 4.92
C THR A 440 1.80 -42.84 6.03
N THR A 441 2.44 -43.96 5.64
CA THR A 441 3.00 -44.93 6.58
C THR A 441 4.07 -44.31 7.47
N ASP A 442 4.86 -43.36 6.95
CA ASP A 442 5.86 -42.62 7.73
C ASP A 442 5.21 -41.73 8.82
N ALA A 443 4.15 -41.00 8.47
CA ALA A 443 3.43 -40.16 9.44
C ALA A 443 2.79 -41.02 10.55
N LEU A 444 2.30 -42.21 10.20
CA LEU A 444 1.75 -43.18 11.15
C LEU A 444 2.85 -43.81 12.03
N ALA A 445 4.03 -44.10 11.49
CA ALA A 445 5.13 -44.71 12.24
C ALA A 445 5.80 -43.75 13.23
N LYS A 446 5.73 -42.44 12.99
CA LYS A 446 6.39 -41.40 13.81
C LYS A 446 5.50 -40.81 14.91
N THR A 447 4.22 -41.19 14.96
CA THR A 447 3.28 -40.72 15.99
C THR A 447 3.26 -41.66 17.18
N ASP A 448 2.81 -41.18 18.33
CA ASP A 448 2.50 -42.02 19.50
C ASP A 448 1.00 -42.35 19.55
N ALA A 449 0.66 -43.41 20.28
CA ALA A 449 -0.71 -43.93 20.33
C ALA A 449 -1.71 -42.98 20.98
N THR A 450 -1.28 -42.14 21.93
CA THR A 450 -2.18 -41.20 22.61
C THR A 450 -2.59 -40.09 21.65
N THR A 451 -1.62 -39.53 20.93
CA THR A 451 -1.87 -38.51 19.91
C THR A 451 -2.74 -39.05 18.78
N LEU A 452 -2.44 -40.25 18.29
CA LEU A 452 -3.22 -40.89 17.24
C LEU A 452 -4.66 -41.18 17.68
N HIS A 453 -4.85 -41.69 18.91
CA HIS A 453 -6.16 -41.99 19.47
C HIS A 453 -7.04 -40.74 19.53
N ALA A 454 -6.52 -39.64 20.08
CA ALA A 454 -7.27 -38.38 20.15
C ALA A 454 -7.70 -37.88 18.76
N ALA A 455 -6.82 -37.96 17.76
CA ALA A 455 -7.13 -37.53 16.40
C ALA A 455 -8.17 -38.44 15.72
N VAL A 456 -8.05 -39.77 15.90
CA VAL A 456 -8.99 -40.75 15.35
C VAL A 456 -10.36 -40.64 16.02
N GLU A 457 -10.44 -40.44 17.34
CA GLU A 457 -11.70 -40.20 18.06
C GLU A 457 -12.38 -38.91 17.58
N ALA A 458 -11.62 -37.82 17.45
CA ALA A 458 -12.13 -36.56 16.95
C ALA A 458 -12.72 -36.72 15.53
N TYR A 459 -12.02 -37.44 14.65
CA TYR A 459 -12.52 -37.71 13.31
C TYR A 459 -13.72 -38.65 13.31
N ALA A 460 -13.72 -39.70 14.13
CA ALA A 460 -14.81 -40.65 14.28
C ALA A 460 -16.12 -39.96 14.70
N ALA A 461 -16.03 -38.90 15.52
CA ALA A 461 -17.17 -38.07 15.93
C ALA A 461 -17.71 -37.15 14.82
N THR A 462 -17.09 -37.09 13.65
CA THR A 462 -17.63 -36.34 12.50
C THR A 462 -18.72 -37.13 11.76
N TYR A 463 -19.50 -36.45 10.90
CA TYR A 463 -20.47 -37.13 10.03
C TYR A 463 -19.79 -38.18 9.12
N SER A 464 -18.63 -37.84 8.54
CA SER A 464 -17.87 -38.73 7.67
C SER A 464 -17.29 -39.92 8.43
N GLY A 465 -16.72 -39.68 9.62
CA GLY A 465 -16.21 -40.75 10.49
C GLY A 465 -17.29 -41.75 10.91
N ARG A 466 -18.44 -41.26 11.40
CA ARG A 466 -19.61 -42.11 11.72
C ARG A 466 -20.08 -42.93 10.53
N ARG A 467 -20.04 -42.36 9.32
CA ARG A 467 -20.44 -43.05 8.09
C ARG A 467 -19.50 -44.22 7.75
N TYR A 468 -18.20 -44.09 8.01
CA TYR A 468 -17.25 -45.20 7.83
C TYR A 468 -17.42 -46.28 8.91
N LEU A 469 -17.68 -45.86 10.15
CA LEU A 469 -17.92 -46.79 11.27
C LEU A 469 -19.19 -47.61 11.12
N ARG A 470 -20.24 -47.08 10.47
CA ARG A 470 -21.54 -47.76 10.30
C ARG A 470 -22.11 -48.30 11.62
N GLY A 471 -21.94 -47.54 12.70
CA GLY A 471 -22.40 -47.90 14.04
C GLY A 471 -21.43 -48.78 14.85
N ALA A 472 -20.25 -49.12 14.31
CA ALA A 472 -19.18 -49.73 15.09
C ALA A 472 -18.45 -48.68 15.95
N GLU A 473 -17.80 -49.15 17.02
CA GLU A 473 -16.93 -48.31 17.86
C GLU A 473 -15.62 -47.96 17.14
N PRO A 474 -15.02 -46.79 17.42
CA PRO A 474 -13.68 -46.44 16.97
C PRO A 474 -12.61 -47.46 17.43
N PRO A 475 -11.47 -47.57 16.73
CA PRO A 475 -10.36 -48.42 17.17
C PRO A 475 -9.86 -48.05 18.58
N THR A 476 -9.65 -49.07 19.41
CA THR A 476 -9.05 -48.89 20.74
C THR A 476 -7.61 -48.42 20.64
N ILE A 477 -7.10 -47.81 21.72
CA ILE A 477 -5.68 -47.40 21.80
C ILE A 477 -4.73 -48.57 21.54
N ASP A 478 -5.01 -49.76 22.08
CA ASP A 478 -4.23 -50.99 21.83
C ASP A 478 -4.21 -51.36 20.34
N ARG A 479 -5.33 -51.21 19.64
CA ARG A 479 -5.37 -51.45 18.19
C ARG A 479 -4.55 -50.41 17.44
N LEU A 480 -4.59 -49.14 17.87
CA LEU A 480 -3.79 -48.07 17.27
C LEU A 480 -2.29 -48.27 17.53
N GLU A 481 -1.88 -48.79 18.69
CA GLU A 481 -0.50 -49.18 18.97
C GLU A 481 -0.01 -50.26 18.00
N VAL A 482 -0.83 -51.29 17.74
CA VAL A 482 -0.54 -52.31 16.73
C VAL A 482 -0.38 -51.69 15.35
N MET A 483 -1.24 -50.72 14.99
CA MET A 483 -1.17 -50.03 13.70
C MET A 483 0.09 -49.18 13.53
N ILE A 484 0.52 -48.49 14.59
CA ILE A 484 1.80 -47.76 14.63
C ILE A 484 2.97 -48.74 14.52
N GLY A 485 2.91 -49.87 15.23
CA GLY A 485 3.91 -50.94 15.16
C GLY A 485 4.05 -51.53 13.75
N ASP A 486 2.93 -51.84 13.10
CA ASP A 486 2.89 -52.32 11.71
C ASP A 486 3.54 -51.30 10.75
N ALA A 487 3.25 -50.02 10.95
CA ALA A 487 3.83 -48.93 10.16
C ALA A 487 5.34 -48.76 10.39
N ALA A 488 5.79 -48.82 11.64
CA ALA A 488 7.20 -48.77 11.98
C ALA A 488 7.96 -49.98 11.42
N HIS A 489 7.37 -51.18 11.49
CA HIS A 489 7.94 -52.39 10.91
C HIS A 489 8.09 -52.28 9.38
N ALA A 490 7.04 -51.83 8.69
CA ALA A 490 7.08 -51.58 7.25
C ALA A 490 8.18 -50.56 6.88
N MET A 491 8.37 -49.53 7.69
CA MET A 491 9.40 -48.51 7.47
C MET A 491 10.83 -49.03 7.67
N VAL A 492 11.04 -49.92 8.64
CA VAL A 492 12.33 -50.59 8.85
C VAL A 492 12.65 -51.52 7.68
N LYS A 493 11.66 -52.29 7.21
CA LYS A 493 11.79 -53.17 6.04
C LYS A 493 12.15 -52.39 4.78
N LEU A 494 11.46 -51.28 4.49
CA LEU A 494 11.79 -50.39 3.38
C LEU A 494 13.24 -49.87 3.45
N LYS A 495 13.68 -49.40 4.62
CA LYS A 495 15.06 -48.91 4.79
C LYS A 495 16.10 -50.00 4.51
N ARG A 496 15.82 -51.25 4.92
CA ARG A 496 16.67 -52.41 4.65
C ARG A 496 16.71 -52.76 3.18
N ASP A 497 15.57 -52.82 2.51
CA ASP A 497 15.46 -53.19 1.09
C ASP A 497 16.14 -52.15 0.19
N ASN A 498 15.97 -50.85 0.52
CA ASN A 498 16.68 -49.76 -0.17
C ASN A 498 18.20 -49.77 0.05
N ALA A 499 18.67 -50.27 1.21
CA ALA A 499 20.10 -50.45 1.46
C ALA A 499 20.69 -51.60 0.64
N MET A 500 19.97 -52.72 0.47
CA MET A 500 20.41 -53.84 -0.35
C MET A 500 20.43 -53.54 -1.86
N HIS A 501 19.48 -52.77 -2.37
CA HIS A 501 19.50 -52.35 -3.79
C HIS A 501 20.62 -51.35 -4.12
N ARG A 502 21.15 -50.62 -3.13
CA ARG A 502 22.34 -49.75 -3.33
C ARG A 502 23.61 -50.56 -3.54
N ASP A 503 23.79 -51.69 -2.85
CA ASP A 503 24.99 -52.53 -2.96
C ASP A 503 25.06 -53.32 -4.29
N GLU A 504 23.93 -53.73 -4.88
CA GLU A 504 23.91 -54.42 -6.18
C GLU A 504 24.23 -53.50 -7.37
N SER A 505 23.93 -52.21 -7.27
CA SER A 505 24.22 -51.22 -8.31
C SER A 505 25.70 -50.75 -8.36
N GLY A 506 26.51 -51.14 -7.36
CA GLY A 506 27.91 -50.73 -7.20
C GLY A 506 28.98 -51.68 -7.77
N SER A 507 28.61 -52.82 -8.37
CA SER A 507 29.57 -53.88 -8.74
C SER A 507 29.98 -53.95 -10.23
N THR A 508 29.67 -52.96 -11.07
CA THR A 508 30.07 -52.97 -12.48
C THR A 508 30.72 -51.67 -12.93
N ASP A 509 31.85 -51.29 -12.32
CA ASP A 509 32.84 -50.49 -13.07
C ASP A 509 34.26 -50.69 -12.52
N SER A 510 34.98 -51.65 -13.13
CA SER A 510 36.41 -51.86 -12.90
C SER A 510 37.02 -52.57 -14.10
N SER A 511 37.45 -51.81 -15.11
CA SER A 511 38.59 -52.21 -15.94
C SER A 511 39.10 -51.12 -16.89
N LYS A 512 40.38 -50.75 -16.71
CA LYS A 512 41.42 -50.45 -17.73
C LYS A 512 41.27 -49.14 -18.52
N ALA A 513 42.32 -48.41 -18.92
CA ALA A 513 43.79 -48.50 -18.86
C ALA A 513 44.30 -47.11 -19.35
N ASP A 514 45.24 -46.44 -18.69
CA ASP A 514 46.71 -46.53 -18.85
C ASP A 514 47.28 -45.73 -20.05
N GLN A 515 48.11 -44.71 -19.74
CA GLN A 515 49.33 -44.21 -20.45
C GLN A 515 49.71 -42.80 -19.91
N ARG A 516 50.79 -42.68 -19.10
CA ARG A 516 52.17 -42.29 -19.49
C ARG A 516 52.23 -40.87 -20.11
N THR A 517 52.97 -39.84 -19.63
CA THR A 517 54.32 -39.77 -19.05
C THR A 517 54.60 -38.41 -18.33
N ASN A 518 55.06 -38.48 -17.07
CA ASN A 518 56.15 -37.78 -16.34
C ASN A 518 57.09 -36.74 -17.03
N PRO A 519 57.93 -35.98 -16.28
CA PRO A 519 57.68 -34.79 -15.43
C PRO A 519 58.66 -33.64 -15.84
N THR A 520 58.90 -32.52 -15.15
CA THR A 520 59.94 -32.35 -14.10
C THR A 520 60.09 -30.85 -13.71
N THR A 521 60.32 -30.62 -12.41
CA THR A 521 61.20 -29.62 -11.75
C THR A 521 60.88 -28.11 -11.59
N ASN A 522 60.70 -27.77 -10.30
CA ASN A 522 61.50 -26.87 -9.45
C ASN A 522 61.25 -25.34 -9.34
N GLN A 523 60.97 -24.98 -8.07
CA GLN A 523 61.61 -23.94 -7.24
C GLN A 523 61.21 -22.45 -7.37
N ALA A 524 60.41 -22.02 -6.38
CA ALA A 524 60.73 -21.04 -5.33
C ALA A 524 61.79 -19.93 -5.56
N ARG A 525 61.38 -18.67 -5.35
CA ARG A 525 61.91 -17.66 -4.37
C ARG A 525 61.39 -16.25 -4.73
N GLN A 526 60.66 -15.61 -3.82
CA GLN A 526 61.07 -14.48 -2.95
C GLN A 526 61.33 -13.14 -3.67
N SER A 527 60.65 -12.11 -3.11
CA SER A 527 60.68 -10.66 -3.39
C SER A 527 62.08 -10.02 -3.26
N PRO A 528 62.28 -8.74 -3.68
CA PRO A 528 61.96 -7.61 -2.80
C PRO A 528 61.54 -6.27 -3.48
N GLN A 529 60.85 -5.46 -2.65
CA GLN A 529 60.80 -3.99 -2.57
C GLN A 529 61.51 -3.12 -3.65
N ARG A 530 60.84 -2.06 -4.13
CA ARG A 530 61.06 -0.64 -3.69
C ARG A 530 60.39 0.40 -4.62
N ARG A 531 59.71 1.36 -3.96
CA ARG A 531 59.66 2.82 -4.16
C ARG A 531 59.29 3.44 -5.53
N ALA A 532 58.27 4.30 -5.42
CA ALA A 532 58.20 5.70 -5.84
C ALA A 532 58.19 6.03 -7.34
N ALA A 533 57.01 6.43 -7.82
CA ALA A 533 56.72 7.73 -8.40
C ALA A 533 55.24 8.04 -8.19
#